data_AF-A0A3L7TD39-F1
#
_entry.id   AF-A0A3L7TD39-F1
#
_cell.length_a   1.000
_cell.length_b   1.000
_cell.length_c   1.000
_cell.angle_alpha   90.00
_cell.angle_beta   90.00
_cell.angle_gamma   90.00
#
_symmetry.space_group_name_H-M   'P 1'
#
loop_
_entity.id
_entity.type
_entity.pdbx_description
1 polymer ?
#
loop_
_entity_poly.entity_id
_entity_poly.type
_entity_poly.pdbx_seq_one_letter_code
_entity_poly.pdbx_strand_id
1 'polypeptide(L)'
;MQFVLADRSQVSKRHTMHSTSSTHDSHAEVHPLVGHLVPVSTLLLTGGALVVLTVLTVAIHYVDLGEANIYIALVIASIKAALVGAFFMHLRWDRPFNLLVLVAAIAFVVLMMAFSMIDVDANSFAFDQGNPKTVQNYLDQNAKFAPITAK
;
A
#
# COMPACT_ATOMS: atom_id res chain seq x y z
N MET A 1 14.94 90.04 15.77
CA MET A 1 14.89 88.96 16.78
C MET A 1 13.75 87.94 16.53
N GLN A 2 13.36 87.64 15.26
CA GLN A 2 12.24 86.71 14.98
C GLN A 2 12.60 85.53 14.05
N PHE A 3 13.83 85.47 13.49
CA PHE A 3 14.18 84.44 12.49
C PHE A 3 14.97 83.25 13.05
N VAL A 4 15.36 83.28 14.32
CA VAL A 4 16.14 82.21 14.99
C VAL A 4 15.24 81.19 15.71
N LEU A 5 13.94 81.49 15.91
CA LEU A 5 13.02 80.59 16.61
C LEU A 5 12.20 79.66 15.69
N ALA A 6 12.20 79.87 14.37
CA ALA A 6 11.45 79.03 13.43
C ALA A 6 12.18 77.73 13.06
N ASP A 7 13.53 77.73 13.07
CA ASP A 7 14.34 76.56 12.66
C ASP A 7 14.48 75.50 13.77
N ARG A 8 14.42 75.90 15.04
CA ARG A 8 14.44 74.97 16.19
C ARG A 8 13.23 74.03 16.22
N SER A 9 12.11 74.39 15.58
CA SER A 9 10.91 73.54 15.50
C SER A 9 11.06 72.35 14.55
N GLN A 10 11.98 72.41 13.58
CA GLN A 10 12.13 71.37 12.56
C GLN A 10 13.23 70.35 12.90
N VAL A 11 14.20 70.70 13.74
CA VAL A 11 15.26 69.76 14.19
C VAL A 11 14.73 68.73 15.19
N SER A 12 13.71 69.08 15.98
CA SER A 12 13.07 68.15 16.93
C SER A 12 12.12 67.14 16.28
N LYS A 13 11.90 67.23 14.96
CA LYS A 13 11.00 66.34 14.21
C LYS A 13 11.74 65.28 13.38
N ARG A 14 13.04 65.06 13.66
CA ARG A 14 13.87 64.08 12.94
C ARG A 14 14.33 62.86 13.75
N HIS A 15 13.89 62.69 15.00
CA HIS A 15 14.23 61.49 15.77
C HIS A 15 13.05 61.00 16.62
N THR A 16 12.10 60.37 15.95
CA THR A 16 11.34 59.23 16.47
C THR A 16 10.87 58.41 15.26
N MET A 17 11.81 57.85 14.51
CA MET A 17 11.51 56.65 13.73
C MET A 17 11.33 55.52 14.73
N HIS A 18 10.09 55.42 15.17
CA HIS A 18 9.38 54.24 15.64
C HIS A 18 10.20 52.95 15.48
N SER A 19 10.91 52.60 16.55
CA SER A 19 11.20 51.20 16.83
C SER A 19 9.89 50.53 17.25
N THR A 20 9.68 49.33 16.72
CA THR A 20 8.60 48.40 17.10
C THR A 20 7.23 48.70 16.49
N SER A 21 7.06 48.30 15.25
CA SER A 21 6.42 47.00 15.03
C SER A 21 6.75 46.56 13.62
N SER A 22 7.66 45.60 13.49
CA SER A 22 7.40 44.53 12.55
C SER A 22 6.01 44.01 12.92
N THR A 23 4.99 44.51 12.22
CA THR A 23 3.83 43.70 11.93
C THR A 23 4.42 42.50 11.19
N HIS A 24 4.86 41.51 11.96
CA HIS A 24 4.46 40.16 11.68
C HIS A 24 2.96 40.27 11.47
N ASP A 25 2.57 40.51 10.21
CA ASP A 25 1.34 39.98 9.67
C ASP A 25 1.44 38.49 9.95
N SER A 26 1.06 38.22 11.19
CA SER A 26 0.41 37.03 11.61
C SER A 26 -0.86 37.04 10.78
N HIS A 27 -0.70 36.70 9.50
CA HIS A 27 -1.46 35.60 8.98
C HIS A 27 -1.26 34.45 9.99
N ALA A 28 -1.97 34.55 11.11
CA ALA A 28 -2.90 33.54 11.52
C ALA A 28 -3.85 33.34 10.32
N GLU A 29 -3.29 32.83 9.21
CA GLU A 29 -3.90 31.76 8.51
C GLU A 29 -4.08 30.72 9.62
N VAL A 30 -5.26 30.82 10.24
CA VAL A 30 -5.89 29.72 10.93
C VAL A 30 -5.83 28.62 9.88
N HIS A 31 -4.74 27.85 9.86
CA HIS A 31 -4.71 26.58 9.18
C HIS A 31 -5.98 25.92 9.70
N PRO A 32 -7.00 25.70 8.87
CA PRO A 32 -8.19 25.03 9.35
C PRO A 32 -7.70 23.66 9.81
N LEU A 33 -7.56 23.49 11.14
CA LEU A 33 -7.30 22.22 11.81
C LEU A 33 -8.39 21.19 11.49
N VAL A 34 -9.44 21.61 10.79
CA VAL A 34 -10.43 20.76 10.16
C VAL A 34 -9.93 20.36 8.78
N GLY A 35 -8.88 19.54 8.75
CA GLY A 35 -8.65 18.68 7.60
C GLY A 35 -9.96 17.94 7.31
N HIS A 36 -10.37 17.88 6.05
CA HIS A 36 -11.47 17.03 5.58
C HIS A 36 -11.05 15.56 5.73
N LEU A 37 -10.90 15.13 6.98
CA LEU A 37 -10.53 13.79 7.37
C LEU A 37 -11.80 12.96 7.30
N VAL A 38 -11.73 11.83 6.59
CA VAL A 38 -12.81 10.84 6.54
C VAL A 38 -13.28 10.59 7.98
N PRO A 39 -14.59 10.65 8.27
CA PRO A 39 -15.09 10.49 9.62
C PRO A 39 -14.58 9.18 10.20
N VAL A 40 -14.06 9.23 11.43
CA VAL A 40 -13.45 8.08 12.14
C VAL A 40 -14.40 6.87 12.15
N SER A 41 -15.72 7.12 12.13
CA SER A 41 -16.75 6.09 12.00
C SER A 41 -16.65 5.26 10.71
N THR A 42 -16.33 5.86 9.57
CA THR A 42 -16.17 5.12 8.30
C THR A 42 -14.94 4.22 8.38
N LEU A 43 -13.84 4.69 8.97
CA LEU A 43 -12.62 3.91 9.15
C LEU A 43 -12.85 2.73 10.12
N LEU A 44 -13.53 2.97 11.25
CA LEU A 44 -13.87 1.92 12.21
C LEU A 44 -14.84 0.89 11.63
N LEU A 45 -15.85 1.33 10.87
CA LEU A 45 -16.82 0.43 10.25
C LEU A 45 -16.16 -0.46 9.19
N THR A 46 -15.32 0.12 8.34
CA THR A 46 -14.59 -0.65 7.32
C THR A 46 -13.56 -1.56 7.97
N GLY A 47 -12.85 -1.10 9.01
CA GLY A 47 -11.93 -1.91 9.80
C GLY A 47 -12.62 -3.11 10.45
N GLY A 48 -13.81 -2.91 11.03
CA GLY A 48 -14.63 -4.00 11.56
C GLY A 48 -15.04 -5.00 10.47
N ALA A 49 -15.47 -4.52 9.31
CA ALA A 49 -15.80 -5.39 8.17
C ALA A 49 -14.59 -6.22 7.70
N LEU A 50 -13.39 -5.65 7.67
CA LEU A 50 -12.16 -6.36 7.32
C LEU A 50 -11.79 -7.44 8.34
N VAL A 51 -11.99 -7.18 9.63
CA VAL A 51 -11.78 -8.18 10.69
C VAL A 51 -12.74 -9.35 10.51
N VAL A 52 -14.03 -9.08 10.30
CA VAL A 52 -15.05 -10.11 10.05
C VAL A 52 -14.68 -10.96 8.83
N LEU A 53 -14.28 -10.31 7.73
CA LEU A 53 -13.89 -11.00 6.50
C LEU A 53 -12.63 -11.86 6.70
N THR A 54 -11.71 -11.43 7.56
CA THR A 54 -10.50 -12.19 7.91
C THR A 54 -10.83 -13.42 8.77
N VAL A 55 -11.71 -13.27 9.76
CA VAL A 55 -12.22 -14.40 10.54
C VAL A 55 -12.93 -15.39 9.63
N LEU A 56 -13.70 -14.91 8.66
CA LEU A 56 -14.37 -15.77 7.67
C LEU A 56 -13.35 -16.53 6.81
N THR A 57 -12.26 -15.91 6.35
CA THR A 57 -11.22 -16.63 5.60
C THR A 57 -10.55 -17.73 6.41
N VAL A 58 -10.29 -17.46 7.70
CA VAL A 58 -9.71 -18.46 8.61
C VAL A 58 -10.71 -19.58 8.88
N ALA A 59 -11.99 -19.27 9.08
CA ALA A 59 -13.04 -20.26 9.28
C ALA A 59 -13.21 -21.19 8.06
N ILE A 60 -13.18 -20.64 6.85
CA ILE A 60 -13.26 -21.41 5.60
C ILE A 60 -12.02 -22.29 5.43
N HIS A 61 -10.84 -21.80 5.82
CA HIS A 61 -9.63 -22.62 5.79
C HIS A 61 -9.73 -23.87 6.67
N TYR A 62 -10.49 -23.83 7.77
CA TYR A 62 -10.73 -25.01 8.62
C TYR A 62 -11.75 -26.01 8.04
N VAL A 63 -12.52 -25.63 7.03
CA VAL A 63 -13.48 -26.52 6.37
C VAL A 63 -12.82 -27.10 5.12
N ASP A 64 -12.52 -28.40 5.15
CA ASP A 64 -11.88 -29.09 4.02
C ASP A 64 -12.87 -29.28 2.87
N LEU A 65 -12.91 -28.29 1.98
CA LEU A 65 -13.67 -28.28 0.73
C LEU A 65 -12.84 -28.81 -0.46
N GLY A 66 -11.65 -29.36 -0.19
CA GLY A 66 -10.71 -29.83 -1.22
C GLY A 66 -10.21 -28.68 -2.11
N GLU A 67 -10.16 -28.91 -3.42
CA GLU A 67 -9.69 -27.92 -4.41
C GLU A 67 -10.51 -26.61 -4.44
N ALA A 68 -11.78 -26.66 -4.03
CA ALA A 68 -12.66 -25.48 -3.99
C ALA A 68 -12.20 -24.43 -2.97
N ASN A 69 -11.41 -24.82 -1.95
CA ASN A 69 -10.96 -23.93 -0.90
C ASN A 69 -10.11 -22.76 -1.45
N ILE A 70 -9.24 -23.03 -2.42
CA ILE A 70 -8.38 -22.01 -3.04
C ILE A 70 -9.20 -20.97 -3.80
N TYR A 71 -10.22 -21.40 -4.55
CA TYR A 71 -11.07 -20.49 -5.33
C TYR A 71 -11.88 -19.58 -4.40
N ILE A 72 -12.46 -20.15 -3.34
CA ILE A 72 -13.23 -19.40 -2.34
C ILE A 72 -12.30 -18.42 -1.59
N ALA A 73 -11.12 -18.85 -1.19
CA ALA A 73 -10.13 -18.00 -0.52
C ALA A 73 -9.72 -16.80 -1.40
N LEU A 74 -9.48 -17.02 -2.69
CA LEU A 74 -9.15 -15.95 -3.65
C LEU A 74 -10.30 -14.95 -3.81
N VAL A 75 -11.54 -15.42 -3.91
CA VAL A 75 -12.71 -14.54 -3.99
C VAL A 75 -12.81 -13.65 -2.76
N ILE A 76 -12.69 -14.21 -1.56
CA ILE A 76 -12.78 -13.43 -0.33
C ILE A 76 -11.61 -12.47 -0.20
N ALA A 77 -10.39 -12.90 -0.57
CA ALA A 77 -9.22 -12.04 -0.62
C ALA A 77 -9.43 -10.85 -1.58
N SER A 78 -10.05 -11.06 -2.74
CA SER A 78 -10.36 -9.99 -3.70
C SER A 78 -11.38 -8.98 -3.15
N ILE A 79 -12.41 -9.45 -2.45
CA ILE A 79 -13.40 -8.58 -1.79
C ILE A 79 -12.72 -7.74 -0.70
N LYS A 80 -11.83 -8.36 0.09
CA LYS A 80 -11.03 -7.67 1.10
C LYS A 80 -10.19 -6.56 0.48
N ALA A 81 -9.49 -6.86 -0.60
CA ALA A 81 -8.67 -5.89 -1.33
C ALA A 81 -9.51 -4.74 -1.91
N ALA A 82 -10.69 -5.04 -2.46
CA ALA A 82 -11.61 -4.03 -2.98
C ALA A 82 -12.14 -3.09 -1.87
N LEU A 83 -12.48 -3.61 -0.68
CA LEU A 83 -12.87 -2.79 0.47
C LEU A 83 -11.74 -1.87 0.93
N VAL A 84 -10.51 -2.39 0.99
CA VAL A 84 -9.32 -1.59 1.34
C VAL A 84 -9.11 -0.47 0.32
N GLY A 85 -9.15 -0.79 -0.98
CA GLY A 85 -8.99 0.20 -2.04
C GLY A 85 -10.08 1.26 -2.02
N ALA A 86 -11.35 0.88 -1.92
CA ALA A 86 -12.47 1.83 -1.99
C ALA A 86 -12.50 2.82 -0.81
N PHE A 87 -12.22 2.34 0.41
CA PHE A 87 -12.43 3.12 1.64
C PHE A 87 -11.13 3.60 2.30
N PHE A 88 -10.11 2.74 2.45
CA PHE A 88 -8.85 3.12 3.13
C PHE A 88 -7.90 3.90 2.22
N MET A 89 -7.90 3.63 0.91
CA MET A 89 -7.16 4.45 -0.06
C MET A 89 -7.94 5.68 -0.53
N HIS A 90 -9.09 5.98 0.09
CA HIS A 90 -9.96 7.13 -0.22
C HIS A 90 -10.46 7.16 -1.68
N LEU A 91 -10.36 6.07 -2.45
CA LEU A 91 -10.67 6.03 -3.88
C LEU A 91 -12.10 6.49 -4.20
N ARG A 92 -13.04 6.25 -3.28
CA ARG A 92 -14.44 6.65 -3.44
C ARG A 92 -14.68 8.17 -3.34
N TRP A 93 -13.78 8.91 -2.71
CA TRP A 93 -13.87 10.35 -2.49
C TRP A 93 -12.75 11.15 -3.18
N ASP A 94 -11.69 10.48 -3.63
CA ASP A 94 -10.56 11.11 -4.31
C ASP A 94 -10.76 11.29 -5.82
N ARG A 95 -9.78 11.92 -6.48
CA ARG A 95 -9.76 12.13 -7.94
C ARG A 95 -9.77 10.79 -8.69
N PRO A 96 -10.44 10.71 -9.86
CA PRO A 96 -10.52 9.48 -10.67
C PRO A 96 -9.16 8.95 -11.16
N PHE A 97 -8.10 9.75 -11.03
CA PHE A 97 -6.73 9.37 -11.33
C PHE A 97 -6.25 8.17 -10.49
N ASN A 98 -6.55 8.13 -9.18
CA ASN A 98 -6.14 7.02 -8.32
C ASN A 98 -6.84 5.72 -8.74
N LEU A 99 -8.09 5.80 -9.21
CA LEU A 99 -8.83 4.65 -9.71
C LEU A 99 -8.21 4.11 -11.01
N LEU A 100 -7.78 4.99 -11.92
CA LEU A 100 -7.08 4.59 -13.14
C LEU A 100 -5.77 3.86 -12.83
N VAL A 101 -4.97 4.38 -11.89
CA VAL A 101 -3.71 3.75 -11.46
C VAL A 101 -3.97 2.39 -10.81
N LEU A 102 -5.00 2.28 -9.97
CA LEU A 102 -5.40 1.01 -9.36
C LEU A 102 -5.80 -0.02 -10.42
N VAL A 103 -6.64 0.37 -11.38
CA VAL A 103 -7.07 -0.52 -12.46
C VAL A 103 -5.88 -0.95 -13.31
N ALA A 104 -4.95 -0.05 -13.63
CA ALA A 104 -3.72 -0.37 -14.34
C ALA A 104 -2.83 -1.35 -13.55
N ALA A 105 -2.70 -1.16 -12.23
CA ALA A 105 -1.95 -2.07 -11.38
C ALA A 105 -2.60 -3.46 -11.29
N ILE A 106 -3.93 -3.55 -11.13
CA ILE A 106 -4.66 -4.82 -11.14
C ILE A 106 -4.52 -5.52 -12.50
N ALA A 107 -4.67 -4.78 -13.60
CA ALA A 107 -4.49 -5.32 -14.95
C ALA A 107 -3.06 -5.88 -15.12
N PHE A 108 -2.06 -5.17 -14.61
CA PHE A 108 -0.67 -5.63 -14.64
C PHE A 108 -0.45 -6.90 -13.78
N VAL A 109 -1.04 -6.98 -12.58
CA VAL A 109 -0.99 -8.18 -11.74
C VAL A 109 -1.65 -9.37 -12.43
N VAL A 110 -2.81 -9.20 -13.05
CA VAL A 110 -3.50 -10.26 -13.79
C VAL A 110 -2.67 -10.70 -15.00
N LEU A 111 -2.07 -9.77 -15.73
CA LEU A 111 -1.17 -10.07 -16.84
C LEU A 111 0.05 -10.86 -16.36
N MET A 112 0.69 -10.43 -15.27
CA MET A 112 1.82 -11.15 -14.67
C MET A 112 1.43 -12.54 -14.17
N MET A 113 0.26 -12.69 -13.55
CA MET A 113 -0.26 -13.99 -13.11
C MET A 113 -0.48 -14.93 -14.30
N ALA A 114 -1.09 -14.44 -15.38
CA ALA A 114 -1.28 -15.23 -16.60
C ALA A 114 0.06 -15.64 -17.22
N PHE A 115 1.03 -14.74 -17.28
CA PHE A 115 2.36 -15.04 -17.80
C PHE A 115 3.10 -16.05 -16.92
N SER A 116 2.96 -15.94 -15.59
CA SER A 116 3.52 -16.91 -14.64
C SER A 116 2.91 -18.30 -14.80
N MET A 117 1.60 -18.41 -15.09
CA MET A 117 0.99 -19.71 -15.37
C MET A 117 1.54 -20.32 -16.66
N ILE A 118 1.67 -19.52 -17.72
CA ILE A 118 2.26 -19.97 -19.00
C ILE A 118 3.72 -20.41 -18.79
N ASP A 119 4.49 -19.69 -17.97
CA ASP A 119 5.87 -20.03 -17.64
C ASP A 119 5.97 -21.35 -16.86
N VAL A 120 5.10 -21.56 -15.87
CA VAL A 120 5.02 -22.83 -15.14
C VAL A 120 4.68 -23.98 -16.09
N ASP A 121 3.71 -23.82 -16.98
CA ASP A 121 3.35 -24.85 -17.95
C ASP A 121 4.51 -25.14 -18.91
N ALA A 122 5.19 -24.11 -19.41
CA ALA A 122 6.34 -24.26 -20.31
C ALA A 122 7.54 -24.95 -19.62
N ASN A 123 7.78 -24.65 -18.34
CA ASN A 123 8.87 -25.25 -17.56
C ASN A 123 8.45 -26.58 -16.88
N SER A 124 7.15 -26.92 -16.90
CA SER A 124 6.64 -28.12 -16.23
C SER A 124 7.17 -29.42 -16.84
N PHE A 125 7.47 -29.41 -18.14
CA PHE A 125 8.06 -30.53 -18.86
C PHE A 125 9.53 -30.79 -18.49
N ALA A 126 10.19 -29.84 -17.81
CA ALA A 126 11.55 -30.00 -17.29
C ALA A 126 11.57 -30.55 -15.85
N PHE A 127 10.41 -30.74 -15.20
CA PHE A 127 10.31 -31.58 -14.01
C PHE A 127 10.40 -33.05 -14.43
N ASP A 128 11.60 -33.44 -14.84
CA ASP A 128 12.01 -34.84 -14.82
C ASP A 128 11.88 -35.27 -13.36
N GLN A 129 10.78 -35.95 -13.01
CA GLN A 129 10.68 -36.75 -11.80
C GLN A 129 11.72 -37.84 -11.95
N GLY A 130 13.00 -37.48 -11.72
CA GLY A 130 14.16 -38.24 -12.14
C GLY A 130 13.93 -39.68 -11.80
N ASN A 131 13.73 -40.51 -12.83
CA ASN A 131 13.13 -41.83 -12.65
C ASN A 131 13.95 -42.59 -11.62
N PRO A 132 13.45 -42.76 -10.38
CA PRO A 132 14.27 -43.28 -9.30
C PRO A 132 14.73 -44.68 -9.64
N LYS A 133 13.94 -45.41 -10.44
CA LYS A 133 14.25 -46.79 -10.84
C LYS A 133 15.42 -46.86 -11.82
N THR A 134 15.51 -46.01 -12.85
CA THR A 134 16.70 -46.00 -13.71
C THR A 134 17.90 -45.47 -12.95
N VAL A 135 17.76 -44.38 -12.19
CA VAL A 135 18.87 -43.82 -11.40
C VAL A 135 19.36 -44.86 -10.38
N GLN A 136 18.46 -45.56 -9.68
CA GLN A 136 18.78 -46.66 -8.77
C GLN A 136 19.45 -47.82 -9.51
N ASN A 137 18.95 -48.24 -10.68
CA ASN A 137 19.58 -49.29 -11.48
C ASN A 137 21.02 -48.91 -11.92
N TYR A 138 21.25 -47.65 -12.29
CA TYR A 138 22.59 -47.15 -12.64
C TYR A 138 23.52 -47.08 -11.43
N LEU A 139 23.00 -46.69 -10.27
CA LEU A 139 23.76 -46.64 -9.02
C LEU A 139 24.04 -48.03 -8.44
N ASP A 140 23.10 -48.97 -8.53
CA ASP A 140 23.28 -50.35 -8.08
C ASP A 140 24.32 -51.09 -8.94
N GLN A 141 24.39 -50.78 -10.24
CA GLN A 141 25.37 -51.35 -11.17
C GLN A 141 26.75 -50.70 -11.08
N ASN A 142 26.83 -49.37 -10.92
CA ASN A 142 28.09 -48.63 -11.05
C ASN A 142 28.60 -47.99 -9.75
N ALA A 143 27.75 -47.85 -8.75
CA ALA A 143 28.02 -47.19 -7.47
C ALA A 143 27.54 -48.05 -6.29
N LYS A 144 27.85 -49.36 -6.33
CA LYS A 144 27.49 -50.36 -5.30
C LYS A 144 27.93 -50.01 -3.87
N PHE A 145 28.84 -49.05 -3.71
CA PHE A 145 29.36 -48.57 -2.42
C PHE A 145 28.85 -47.17 -2.02
N ALA A 146 27.88 -46.59 -2.74
CA ALA A 146 27.28 -45.30 -2.39
C ALA A 146 26.29 -45.46 -1.21
N PRO A 147 26.26 -44.53 -0.24
CA PRO A 147 25.36 -44.63 0.93
C PRO A 147 23.86 -44.65 0.60
N ILE A 148 23.46 -44.24 -0.61
CA ILE A 148 22.06 -44.17 -1.06
C ILE A 148 21.51 -45.49 -1.62
N THR A 149 22.37 -46.48 -1.91
CA THR A 149 21.97 -47.80 -2.45
C THR A 149 21.85 -48.87 -1.35
N ALA A 150 22.28 -48.58 -0.12
CA ALA A 150 22.11 -49.46 1.04
C ALA A 150 20.74 -49.22 1.70
N LYS A 151 19.82 -50.18 1.55
CA LYS A 151 18.65 -50.31 2.43
C LYS A 151 18.99 -51.15 3.65
#